data_AF-A0A7C5RBI1-F1
#
_entry.id   AF-A0A7C5RBI1-F1
#
_cell.length_a   1.000
_cell.length_b   1.000
_cell.length_c   1.000
_cell.angle_alpha   90.00
_cell.angle_beta   90.00
_cell.angle_gamma   90.00
#
_symmetry.space_group_name_H-M   'P 1'
#
loop_
_entity.id
_entity.type
_entity.pdbx_description
1 polymer ?
#
loop_
_entity_poly.entity_id
_entity_poly.type
_entity_poly.pdbx_seq_one_letter_code
_entity_poly.pdbx_strand_id
1 'polypeptide(L)'
;MTTVSERFAKDNYAGAVLAVLRMRYRCRSCGATFASREALRAHIRSKHPVSYYAPRIGYVSALVLVALVGGYLVLAREPPAQAVGAPISGIECWSMEQVAYHVHAKLEVYVRGERRTVPANIGIIPNRCMYWLHTHDATGWIHVEAPREIRPTLGQFFDIWGQPLSRERVLDVDLVSSGLGMRVYVDGKPYDGDPREIELIDMR
;
A
#
# COMPACT_ATOMS: atom_id res chain seq x y z
N MET A 1 -27.31 30.14 28.74
CA MET A 1 -28.45 29.79 29.62
C MET A 1 -28.26 30.52 30.94
N THR A 2 -29.00 31.61 31.12
CA THR A 2 -29.05 32.49 32.29
C THR A 2 -29.37 31.70 33.55
N THR A 3 -28.61 31.93 34.62
CA THR A 3 -28.76 31.18 35.88
C THR A 3 -30.05 31.59 36.58
N VAL A 4 -30.62 30.69 37.40
CA VAL A 4 -31.88 30.95 38.14
C VAL A 4 -31.81 32.24 38.98
N SER A 5 -30.61 32.65 39.40
CA SER A 5 -30.33 33.92 40.06
C SER A 5 -30.73 35.17 39.26
N GLU A 6 -30.65 35.13 37.92
CA GLU A 6 -30.87 36.32 37.06
C GLU A 6 -32.34 36.53 36.69
N ARG A 7 -33.21 35.51 36.85
CA ARG A 7 -34.66 35.66 36.63
C ARG A 7 -35.40 36.26 37.82
N PHE A 8 -34.88 36.09 39.04
CA PHE A 8 -35.53 36.60 40.25
C PHE A 8 -35.24 38.06 40.57
N ALA A 9 -34.27 38.69 39.90
CA ALA A 9 -33.90 40.09 40.14
C ALA A 9 -34.81 41.12 39.43
N LYS A 10 -35.78 40.69 38.61
CA LYS A 10 -36.68 41.59 37.86
C LYS A 10 -38.07 41.76 38.47
N ASP A 11 -38.42 41.00 39.49
CA ASP A 11 -39.69 41.14 40.19
C ASP A 11 -39.42 41.85 41.53
N ASN A 12 -40.01 43.04 41.71
CA ASN A 12 -39.92 43.86 42.92
C ASN A 12 -40.63 43.19 44.12
N TYR A 13 -40.12 42.05 44.59
CA TYR A 13 -40.58 41.36 45.79
C TYR A 13 -39.86 41.91 47.03
N ALA A 14 -40.58 42.62 47.89
CA ALA A 14 -40.15 43.05 49.22
C ALA A 14 -40.31 41.93 50.26
N GLY A 15 -39.78 40.73 49.98
CA GLY A 15 -39.90 39.56 50.86
C GLY A 15 -38.64 38.68 50.84
N ALA A 16 -38.31 38.07 51.97
CA ALA A 16 -37.15 37.19 52.11
C ALA A 16 -37.34 35.88 51.33
N VAL A 17 -36.50 35.64 50.32
CA VAL A 17 -36.44 34.35 49.61
C VAL A 17 -35.53 33.40 50.37
N LEU A 18 -36.09 32.35 50.96
CA LEU A 18 -35.32 31.30 51.64
C LEU A 18 -34.91 30.21 50.64
N ALA A 19 -33.68 30.31 50.11
CA ALA A 19 -33.13 29.29 49.21
C ALA A 19 -32.38 28.20 49.99
N VAL A 20 -32.94 26.99 50.06
CA VAL A 20 -32.26 25.82 50.67
C VAL A 20 -31.42 25.10 49.62
N LEU A 21 -30.11 25.34 49.61
CA LEU A 21 -29.17 24.64 48.73
C LEU A 21 -28.87 23.23 49.26
N ARG A 22 -29.38 22.19 48.59
CA ARG A 22 -29.01 20.80 48.91
C ARG A 22 -27.61 20.49 48.36
N MET A 23 -26.64 20.39 49.26
CA MET A 23 -25.24 20.03 48.95
C MET A 23 -25.12 18.52 48.67
N ARG A 24 -25.36 18.10 47.42
CA ARG A 24 -25.45 16.66 47.05
C ARG A 24 -24.14 16.06 46.56
N TYR A 25 -23.13 16.87 46.24
CA TYR A 25 -21.90 16.41 45.59
C TYR A 25 -20.73 16.48 46.56
N ARG A 26 -20.05 15.36 46.77
CA ARG A 26 -18.90 15.26 47.68
C ARG A 26 -17.61 15.00 46.91
N CYS A 27 -16.56 15.75 47.22
CA CYS A 27 -15.23 15.46 46.72
C CYS A 27 -14.68 14.20 47.39
N ARG A 28 -14.24 13.23 46.59
CA ARG A 28 -13.69 11.97 47.11
C ARG A 28 -12.28 12.12 47.69
N SER A 29 -11.54 13.14 47.29
CA SER A 29 -10.16 13.37 47.73
C SER A 29 -10.06 14.08 49.07
N CYS A 30 -10.98 14.99 49.39
CA CYS A 30 -10.93 15.83 50.61
C CYS A 30 -12.23 15.90 51.42
N GLY A 31 -13.32 15.31 50.91
CA GLY A 31 -14.61 15.26 51.61
C GLY A 31 -15.48 16.52 51.52
N ALA A 32 -14.99 17.61 50.92
CA ALA A 32 -15.74 18.86 50.73
C ALA A 32 -17.05 18.64 49.95
N THR A 33 -18.12 19.34 50.32
CA THR A 33 -19.44 19.22 49.70
C THR A 33 -19.76 20.42 48.82
N PHE A 34 -20.56 20.21 47.78
CA PHE A 34 -20.92 21.19 46.75
C PHE A 34 -22.38 21.05 46.35
N ALA A 35 -22.99 22.17 45.94
CA ALA A 35 -24.38 22.21 45.49
C ALA A 35 -24.55 21.71 44.04
N SER A 36 -23.51 21.80 43.20
CA SER A 36 -23.57 21.40 41.78
C SER A 36 -22.35 20.59 41.32
N ARG A 37 -22.51 19.86 40.21
CA ARG A 37 -21.41 19.09 39.60
C ARG A 37 -20.34 20.01 39.04
N GLU A 38 -20.73 21.18 38.54
CA GLU A 38 -19.86 22.17 37.95
C GLU A 38 -18.92 22.74 39.03
N ALA A 39 -19.47 23.08 40.20
CA ALA A 39 -18.68 23.56 41.34
C ALA A 39 -17.71 22.48 41.85
N LEU A 40 -18.16 21.23 41.97
CA LEU A 40 -17.28 20.11 42.32
C LEU A 40 -16.17 19.92 41.28
N ARG A 41 -16.48 19.99 39.97
CA ARG A 41 -15.48 19.86 38.89
C ARG A 41 -14.46 21.00 38.90
N ALA A 42 -14.89 22.24 39.11
CA ALA A 42 -14.01 23.40 39.22
C ALA A 42 -13.09 23.30 40.45
N HIS A 43 -13.63 22.80 41.57
CA HIS A 43 -12.84 22.51 42.76
C HIS A 43 -11.79 21.42 42.52
N ILE A 44 -12.18 20.27 41.97
CA ILE A 44 -11.24 19.16 41.69
C ILE A 44 -10.13 19.64 40.73
N ARG A 45 -10.47 20.43 39.72
CA ARG A 45 -9.48 21.01 38.78
C ARG A 45 -8.44 21.90 39.47
N SER A 46 -8.84 22.71 40.45
CA SER A 46 -7.95 23.69 41.09
C SER A 46 -7.21 23.13 42.31
N LYS A 47 -7.86 22.31 43.13
CA LYS A 47 -7.30 21.77 44.39
C LYS A 47 -6.76 20.35 44.27
N HIS A 48 -7.18 19.59 43.25
CA HIS A 48 -6.75 18.22 43.00
C HIS A 48 -6.34 18.00 41.52
N PRO A 49 -5.39 18.79 40.99
CA PRO A 49 -5.07 18.81 39.57
C PRO A 49 -4.59 17.43 39.06
N VAL A 50 -3.79 16.71 39.84
CA VAL A 50 -3.31 15.38 39.47
C VAL A 50 -4.47 14.40 39.27
N SER A 51 -5.40 14.32 40.23
CA SER A 51 -6.59 13.46 40.13
C SER A 51 -7.54 13.89 39.00
N TYR A 52 -7.53 15.16 38.60
CA TYR A 52 -8.35 15.68 37.49
C TYR A 52 -7.77 15.37 36.11
N TYR A 53 -6.44 15.48 35.94
CA TYR A 53 -5.78 15.37 34.64
C TYR A 53 -5.20 13.98 34.35
N ALA A 54 -4.70 13.25 35.36
CA ALA A 54 -4.09 11.93 35.18
C ALA A 54 -4.94 10.93 34.37
N PRO A 55 -6.24 10.72 34.66
CA PRO A 55 -7.05 9.78 33.86
C PRO A 55 -7.29 10.27 32.42
N ARG A 56 -7.31 11.58 32.18
CA ARG A 56 -7.46 12.12 30.81
C ARG A 56 -6.18 11.97 30.00
N ILE A 57 -5.04 12.25 30.61
CA ILE A 57 -3.73 12.04 29.98
C ILE A 57 -3.57 10.55 29.68
N GLY A 58 -3.85 9.67 30.66
CA GLY A 58 -3.79 8.22 30.46
C GLY A 58 -4.65 7.73 29.30
N TYR A 59 -5.88 8.25 29.17
CA TYR A 59 -6.76 7.90 28.05
C TYR A 59 -6.22 8.38 26.69
N VAL A 60 -5.76 9.64 26.61
CA VAL A 60 -5.21 10.18 25.35
C VAL A 60 -3.92 9.44 24.96
N SER A 61 -3.02 9.19 25.92
CA SER A 61 -1.80 8.43 25.69
C SER A 61 -2.10 7.01 25.20
N ALA A 62 -3.10 6.33 25.77
CA ALA A 62 -3.51 5.01 25.31
C ALA A 62 -4.04 5.03 23.87
N LEU A 63 -4.88 6.01 23.51
CA LEU A 63 -5.38 6.14 22.14
C LEU A 63 -4.27 6.41 21.13
N VAL A 64 -3.34 7.31 21.46
CA VAL A 64 -2.17 7.58 20.62
C VAL A 64 -1.34 6.32 20.44
N LEU A 65 -1.11 5.56 21.50
CA LEU A 65 -0.33 4.33 21.44
C LEU A 65 -1.03 3.25 20.60
N VAL A 66 -2.35 3.09 20.72
CA VAL A 66 -3.13 2.19 19.86
C VAL A 66 -3.07 2.61 18.40
N ALA A 67 -3.16 3.91 18.10
CA ALA A 67 -3.06 4.41 16.73
C ALA A 67 -1.65 4.22 16.15
N LEU A 68 -0.60 4.47 16.94
CA LEU A 68 0.79 4.26 16.51
C LEU A 68 1.09 2.78 16.30
N VAL A 69 0.67 1.91 17.23
CA VAL A 69 0.86 0.46 17.10
C VAL A 69 0.04 -0.08 15.94
N GLY A 70 -1.24 0.30 15.80
CA GLY A 70 -2.09 -0.09 14.68
C GLY A 70 -1.55 0.39 13.34
N GLY A 71 -1.11 1.66 13.25
CA GLY A 71 -0.47 2.20 12.06
C GLY A 71 0.84 1.48 11.73
N TYR A 72 1.69 1.22 12.72
CA TYR A 72 2.90 0.44 12.54
C TYR A 72 2.60 -0.99 12.05
N LEU A 73 1.61 -1.68 12.62
CA LEU A 73 1.21 -3.02 12.18
C LEU A 73 0.65 -3.04 10.76
N VAL A 74 -0.04 -1.99 10.33
CA VAL A 74 -0.50 -1.83 8.94
C VAL A 74 0.68 -1.61 7.99
N LEU A 75 1.64 -0.76 8.37
CA LEU A 75 2.81 -0.44 7.54
C LEU A 75 3.85 -1.58 7.51
N ALA A 76 3.95 -2.36 8.58
CA ALA A 76 4.84 -3.51 8.70
C ALA A 76 4.24 -4.79 8.09
N ARG A 77 3.02 -4.72 7.54
CA ARG A 77 2.42 -5.87 6.86
C ARG A 77 3.11 -6.07 5.52
N GLU A 78 3.95 -7.10 5.43
CA GLU A 78 4.46 -7.55 4.15
C GLU A 78 3.28 -7.95 3.26
N PRO A 79 3.27 -7.57 1.96
CA PRO A 79 2.27 -8.09 1.05
C PRO A 79 2.32 -9.62 1.09
N PRO A 80 1.17 -10.31 1.00
CA PRO A 80 1.19 -11.77 0.95
C PRO A 80 2.11 -12.19 -0.19
N ALA A 81 3.09 -13.05 0.13
CA ALA A 81 3.97 -13.60 -0.89
C ALA A 81 3.11 -14.13 -2.04
N GLN A 82 3.37 -13.68 -3.26
CA GLN A 82 2.62 -14.13 -4.44
C GLN A 82 2.64 -15.66 -4.46
N ALA A 83 1.46 -16.28 -4.54
CA ALA A 83 1.38 -17.73 -4.59
C ALA A 83 2.22 -18.23 -5.78
N VAL A 84 3.01 -19.28 -5.59
CA VAL A 84 3.89 -19.80 -6.64
C VAL A 84 3.05 -20.28 -7.83
N GLY A 85 3.25 -19.65 -8.99
CA GLY A 85 2.46 -19.87 -10.21
C GLY A 85 1.23 -18.96 -10.35
N ALA A 86 1.06 -17.97 -9.48
CA ALA A 86 0.03 -16.94 -9.65
C ALA A 86 0.26 -16.12 -10.94
N PRO A 87 -0.79 -15.66 -11.62
CA PRO A 87 -0.63 -14.90 -12.86
C PRO A 87 0.26 -13.66 -12.68
N ILE A 88 1.16 -13.43 -13.63
CA ILE A 88 2.04 -12.26 -13.68
C ILE A 88 1.63 -11.42 -14.88
N SER A 89 1.24 -10.16 -14.64
CA SER A 89 0.81 -9.22 -15.69
C SER A 89 -0.27 -9.80 -16.64
N GLY A 90 -1.18 -10.61 -16.09
CA GLY A 90 -2.25 -11.27 -16.84
C GLY A 90 -1.85 -12.53 -17.61
N ILE A 91 -0.60 -12.98 -17.48
CA ILE A 91 -0.10 -14.23 -18.06
C ILE A 91 -0.24 -15.35 -17.02
N GLU A 92 -0.95 -16.41 -17.38
CA GLU A 92 -1.21 -17.54 -16.49
C GLU A 92 -0.12 -18.61 -16.58
N CYS A 93 0.03 -19.42 -15.51
CA CYS A 93 0.97 -20.53 -15.42
C CYS A 93 0.21 -21.86 -15.41
N TRP A 94 0.36 -22.67 -16.47
CA TRP A 94 -0.39 -23.91 -16.65
C TRP A 94 0.54 -25.12 -16.68
N SER A 95 0.05 -26.30 -16.28
CA SER A 95 0.87 -27.52 -16.18
C SER A 95 1.27 -28.13 -17.52
N MET A 96 0.69 -27.65 -18.62
CA MET A 96 0.95 -28.12 -19.98
C MET A 96 1.09 -26.92 -20.92
N GLU A 97 1.93 -27.10 -21.93
CA GLU A 97 2.02 -26.23 -23.11
C GLU A 97 0.65 -26.10 -23.78
N GLN A 98 0.36 -24.90 -24.30
CA GLN A 98 -0.91 -24.61 -24.97
C GLN A 98 -0.66 -24.41 -26.46
N VAL A 99 -1.43 -25.10 -27.28
CA VAL A 99 -1.20 -25.16 -28.75
C VAL A 99 -2.17 -24.31 -29.56
N ALA A 100 -3.21 -23.76 -28.92
CA ALA A 100 -4.25 -23.01 -29.62
C ALA A 100 -3.72 -21.68 -30.19
N TYR A 101 -2.84 -21.02 -29.46
CA TYR A 101 -2.04 -19.90 -29.93
C TYR A 101 -0.59 -20.18 -29.55
N HIS A 102 0.24 -20.43 -30.55
CA HIS A 102 1.64 -20.84 -30.39
C HIS A 102 2.50 -20.04 -31.37
N VAL A 103 3.27 -19.07 -30.87
CA VAL A 103 4.17 -18.25 -31.68
C VAL A 103 5.55 -18.13 -31.04
N HIS A 104 6.57 -17.88 -31.86
CA HIS A 104 7.94 -17.72 -31.40
C HIS A 104 8.49 -16.35 -31.75
N ALA A 105 9.02 -15.65 -30.75
CA ALA A 105 9.67 -14.35 -30.91
C ALA A 105 11.12 -14.42 -30.46
N LYS A 106 12.04 -13.74 -31.16
CA LYS A 106 13.45 -13.68 -30.78
C LYS A 106 13.77 -12.40 -30.01
N LEU A 107 14.43 -12.53 -28.86
CA LEU A 107 14.98 -11.41 -28.11
C LEU A 107 16.51 -11.47 -28.10
N GLU A 108 17.12 -10.36 -28.50
CA GLU A 108 18.55 -10.12 -28.37
C GLU A 108 18.78 -8.80 -27.63
N VAL A 109 19.61 -8.83 -26.59
CA VAL A 109 19.93 -7.65 -25.77
C VAL A 109 21.43 -7.41 -25.84
N TYR A 110 21.82 -6.17 -26.10
CA TYR A 110 23.23 -5.76 -26.14
C TYR A 110 23.45 -4.58 -25.20
N VAL A 111 24.47 -4.67 -24.36
CA VAL A 111 24.90 -3.60 -23.47
C VAL A 111 26.35 -3.26 -23.81
N ARG A 112 26.60 -2.01 -24.22
CA ARG A 112 27.94 -1.54 -24.63
C ARG A 112 28.58 -2.41 -25.73
N GLY A 113 27.77 -2.96 -26.63
CA GLY A 113 28.21 -3.82 -27.73
C GLY A 113 28.35 -5.31 -27.36
N GLU A 114 28.24 -5.67 -26.08
CA GLU A 114 28.31 -7.06 -25.63
C GLU A 114 26.91 -7.66 -25.53
N ARG A 115 26.73 -8.87 -26.09
CA ARG A 115 25.47 -9.61 -26.01
C ARG A 115 25.21 -10.06 -24.57
N ARG A 116 24.03 -9.73 -24.05
CA ARG A 116 23.51 -10.25 -22.78
C ARG A 116 22.70 -11.51 -23.07
N THR A 117 22.94 -12.55 -22.27
CA THR A 117 22.24 -13.82 -22.40
C THR A 117 20.82 -13.68 -21.87
N VAL A 118 19.84 -14.17 -22.63
CA VAL A 118 18.50 -14.45 -22.14
C VAL A 118 18.51 -15.89 -21.63
N PRO A 119 18.40 -16.15 -20.31
CA PRO A 119 18.51 -17.49 -19.76
C PRO A 119 17.45 -18.48 -20.27
N ALA A 120 17.78 -19.76 -20.13
CA ALA A 120 16.81 -20.85 -20.23
C ALA A 120 15.85 -20.84 -19.03
N ASN A 121 14.69 -21.47 -19.21
CA ASN A 121 13.67 -21.71 -18.18
C ASN A 121 13.07 -20.46 -17.56
N ILE A 122 13.13 -19.31 -18.26
CA ILE A 122 12.34 -18.14 -17.85
C ILE A 122 10.88 -18.54 -17.91
N GLY A 123 10.12 -18.25 -16.85
CA GLY A 123 8.70 -18.57 -16.78
C GLY A 123 8.39 -20.06 -16.59
N ILE A 124 9.37 -20.92 -16.36
CA ILE A 124 9.14 -22.35 -16.09
C ILE A 124 9.34 -22.64 -14.60
N ILE A 125 8.31 -23.20 -13.95
CA ILE A 125 8.36 -23.69 -12.59
C ILE A 125 8.46 -25.23 -12.64
N PRO A 126 9.64 -25.81 -12.32
CA PRO A 126 9.88 -27.24 -12.47
C PRO A 126 8.81 -28.10 -11.79
N ASN A 127 8.33 -29.12 -12.51
CA ASN A 127 7.32 -30.08 -12.06
C ASN A 127 5.98 -29.44 -11.62
N ARG A 128 5.67 -28.23 -12.08
CA ARG A 128 4.44 -27.53 -11.71
C ARG A 128 3.72 -26.92 -12.89
N CYS A 129 4.32 -25.91 -13.51
CA CYS A 129 3.69 -25.15 -14.58
C CYS A 129 4.71 -24.32 -15.35
N MET A 130 4.29 -23.83 -16.51
CA MET A 130 4.98 -22.82 -17.29
C MET A 130 4.01 -21.68 -17.59
N TYR A 131 4.51 -20.45 -17.53
CA TYR A 131 3.75 -19.30 -18.00
C TYR A 131 3.58 -19.37 -19.51
N TRP A 132 2.49 -18.81 -20.04
CA TRP A 132 2.29 -18.74 -21.50
C TRP A 132 3.45 -18.05 -22.22
N LEU A 133 4.24 -17.22 -21.52
CA LEU A 133 5.50 -16.68 -22.02
C LEU A 133 6.66 -17.36 -21.28
N HIS A 134 7.52 -18.06 -22.02
CA HIS A 134 8.65 -18.77 -21.42
C HIS A 134 9.81 -19.00 -22.41
N THR A 135 10.94 -19.50 -21.89
CA THR A 135 12.08 -19.96 -22.69
C THR A 135 12.44 -21.40 -22.34
N HIS A 136 12.71 -22.25 -23.32
CA HIS A 136 13.27 -23.59 -23.05
C HIS A 136 14.80 -23.58 -22.96
N ASP A 137 15.47 -22.62 -23.62
CA ASP A 137 16.93 -22.56 -23.70
C ASP A 137 17.48 -21.12 -23.63
N ALA A 138 18.81 -21.01 -23.67
CA ALA A 138 19.51 -19.73 -23.57
C ALA A 138 19.75 -19.04 -24.93
N THR A 139 19.09 -19.48 -26.00
CA THR A 139 19.26 -18.89 -27.33
C THR A 139 18.54 -17.54 -27.43
N GLY A 140 17.55 -17.27 -26.58
CA GLY A 140 16.70 -16.07 -26.61
C GLY A 140 15.44 -16.21 -27.46
N TRP A 141 15.02 -17.45 -27.79
CA TRP A 141 13.68 -17.70 -28.31
C TRP A 141 12.67 -17.67 -27.16
N ILE A 142 11.67 -16.81 -27.31
CA ILE A 142 10.52 -16.67 -26.40
C ILE A 142 9.37 -17.43 -27.04
N HIS A 143 8.84 -18.40 -26.30
CA HIS A 143 7.64 -19.14 -26.62
C HIS A 143 6.44 -18.39 -26.10
N VAL A 144 5.43 -18.25 -26.95
CA VAL A 144 4.12 -17.75 -26.58
C VAL A 144 3.11 -18.85 -26.82
N GLU A 145 2.62 -19.45 -25.74
CA GLU A 145 1.77 -20.63 -25.78
C GLU A 145 0.55 -20.44 -24.89
N ALA A 146 -0.57 -20.05 -25.51
CA ALA A 146 -1.79 -19.69 -24.82
C ALA A 146 -3.00 -20.51 -25.29
N PRO A 147 -4.04 -20.68 -24.45
CA PRO A 147 -5.24 -21.45 -24.80
C PRO A 147 -6.17 -20.71 -25.78
N ARG A 148 -5.83 -19.47 -26.13
CA ARG A 148 -6.56 -18.59 -27.05
C ARG A 148 -5.60 -17.54 -27.60
N GLU A 149 -6.01 -16.86 -28.66
CA GLU A 149 -5.30 -15.69 -29.17
C GLU A 149 -5.19 -14.61 -28.08
N ILE A 150 -3.99 -14.10 -27.89
CA ILE A 150 -3.62 -13.04 -26.95
C ILE A 150 -2.69 -12.04 -27.66
N ARG A 151 -2.48 -10.88 -27.04
CA ARG A 151 -1.51 -9.87 -27.50
C ARG A 151 -0.41 -9.71 -26.44
N PRO A 152 0.53 -10.66 -26.37
CA PRO A 152 1.58 -10.62 -25.37
C PRO A 152 2.58 -9.51 -25.67
N THR A 153 3.18 -8.92 -24.64
CA THR A 153 4.19 -7.89 -24.83
C THR A 153 5.55 -8.25 -24.23
N LEU A 154 6.59 -7.60 -24.74
CA LEU A 154 7.94 -7.70 -24.20
C LEU A 154 7.97 -7.30 -22.71
N GLY A 155 7.16 -6.32 -22.31
CA GLY A 155 7.01 -5.93 -20.91
C GLY A 155 6.52 -7.09 -20.02
N GLN A 156 5.50 -7.84 -20.46
CA GLN A 156 5.00 -8.99 -19.72
C GLN A 156 6.05 -10.10 -19.59
N PHE A 157 6.84 -10.34 -20.64
CA PHE A 157 7.95 -11.29 -20.57
C PHE A 157 9.02 -10.87 -19.55
N PHE A 158 9.38 -9.58 -19.53
CA PHE A 158 10.33 -9.05 -18.54
C PHE A 158 9.80 -9.12 -17.10
N ASP A 159 8.49 -8.94 -16.90
CA ASP A 159 7.86 -9.12 -15.59
C ASP A 159 7.96 -10.58 -15.11
N ILE A 160 7.75 -11.56 -16.01
CA ILE A 160 7.92 -12.99 -15.72
C ILE A 160 9.38 -13.34 -15.46
N TRP A 161 10.31 -12.73 -16.20
CA TRP A 161 11.74 -12.88 -15.98
C TRP A 161 12.19 -12.20 -14.67
N GLY A 162 11.43 -11.24 -14.14
CA GLY A 162 11.79 -10.47 -12.96
C GLY A 162 12.93 -9.48 -13.24
N GLN A 163 13.09 -9.06 -14.50
CA GLN A 163 14.07 -8.07 -14.91
C GLN A 163 13.39 -6.75 -15.25
N PRO A 164 13.98 -5.59 -14.93
CA PRO A 164 13.37 -4.32 -15.28
C PRO A 164 13.52 -4.03 -16.78
N LEU A 165 12.48 -3.43 -17.33
CA LEU A 165 12.46 -2.87 -18.68
C LEU A 165 11.66 -1.57 -18.65
N SER A 166 12.27 -0.48 -19.09
CA SER A 166 11.65 0.82 -19.36
C SER A 166 12.48 1.56 -20.41
N ARG A 167 12.09 2.78 -20.78
CA ARG A 167 12.89 3.66 -21.65
C ARG A 167 14.27 4.01 -21.06
N GLU A 168 14.43 3.88 -19.76
CA GLU A 168 15.59 4.36 -18.99
C GLU A 168 16.35 3.23 -18.29
N ARG A 169 15.83 2.00 -18.31
CA ARG A 169 16.44 0.85 -17.64
C ARG A 169 16.19 -0.44 -18.41
N VAL A 170 17.22 -1.27 -18.49
CA VAL A 170 17.13 -2.63 -19.05
C VAL A 170 18.04 -3.54 -18.27
N LEU A 171 17.51 -4.66 -17.76
CA LEU A 171 18.24 -5.56 -16.86
C LEU A 171 18.85 -4.79 -15.67
N ASP A 172 20.08 -5.09 -15.30
CA ASP A 172 20.82 -4.41 -14.23
C ASP A 172 21.28 -2.99 -14.58
N VAL A 173 21.02 -2.49 -15.80
CA VAL A 173 21.60 -1.25 -16.31
C VAL A 173 20.61 -0.09 -16.24
N ASP A 174 20.93 0.88 -15.39
CA ASP A 174 20.33 2.22 -15.45
C ASP A 174 21.01 3.05 -16.55
N LEU A 175 20.25 3.42 -17.58
CA LEU A 175 20.77 4.09 -18.76
C LEU A 175 21.11 5.55 -18.45
N VAL A 176 20.29 6.22 -17.66
CA VAL A 176 20.46 7.64 -17.32
C VAL A 176 21.73 7.83 -16.51
N SER A 177 21.92 7.08 -15.42
CA SER A 177 23.12 7.20 -14.59
C SER A 177 24.39 6.73 -15.31
N SER A 178 24.24 5.85 -16.29
CA SER A 178 25.35 5.34 -17.10
C SER A 178 25.70 6.23 -18.29
N GLY A 179 24.93 7.30 -18.56
CA GLY A 179 25.09 8.14 -19.75
C GLY A 179 24.84 7.38 -21.06
N LEU A 180 24.02 6.32 -21.03
CA LEU A 180 23.67 5.49 -22.17
C LEU A 180 22.27 5.83 -22.68
N GLY A 181 21.99 5.47 -23.94
CA GLY A 181 20.65 5.50 -24.52
C GLY A 181 20.23 4.12 -25.01
N MET A 182 18.93 3.84 -24.99
CA MET A 182 18.36 2.63 -25.58
C MET A 182 18.08 2.87 -27.06
N ARG A 183 18.43 1.89 -27.90
CA ARG A 183 17.90 1.79 -29.27
C ARG A 183 17.19 0.45 -29.38
N VAL A 184 15.97 0.48 -29.90
CA VAL A 184 15.13 -0.70 -30.05
C VAL A 184 14.84 -0.92 -31.52
N TYR A 185 14.87 -2.17 -31.93
CA TYR A 185 14.56 -2.58 -33.30
C TYR A 185 13.54 -3.71 -33.26
N VAL A 186 12.50 -3.61 -34.08
CA VAL A 186 11.49 -4.66 -34.28
C VAL A 186 11.55 -5.04 -35.75
N ASP A 187 11.80 -6.32 -36.04
CA ASP A 187 12.02 -6.84 -37.41
C ASP A 187 13.05 -6.02 -38.20
N GLY A 188 14.13 -5.62 -37.52
CA GLY A 188 15.22 -4.82 -38.10
C GLY A 188 14.91 -3.33 -38.30
N LYS A 189 13.69 -2.87 -37.98
CA LYS A 189 13.29 -1.46 -38.11
C LYS A 189 13.39 -0.74 -36.77
N PRO A 190 13.87 0.52 -36.71
CA PRO A 190 13.89 1.30 -35.49
C PRO A 190 12.49 1.43 -34.88
N TYR A 191 12.42 1.35 -33.55
CA TYR A 191 11.20 1.52 -32.78
C TYR A 191 11.41 2.57 -31.67
N ASP A 192 10.59 3.62 -31.68
CA ASP A 192 10.70 4.78 -30.77
C ASP A 192 9.64 4.79 -29.64
N GLY A 193 8.76 3.77 -29.63
CA GLY A 193 7.72 3.58 -28.63
C GLY A 193 8.26 3.10 -27.28
N ASP A 194 7.36 2.80 -26.33
CA ASP A 194 7.78 2.17 -25.08
C ASP A 194 8.20 0.70 -25.36
N PRO A 195 9.44 0.29 -25.06
CA PRO A 195 9.86 -1.10 -25.28
C PRO A 195 8.96 -2.13 -24.59
N ARG A 196 8.25 -1.76 -23.51
CA ARG A 196 7.32 -2.66 -22.82
C ARG A 196 6.06 -2.97 -23.64
N GLU A 197 5.70 -2.12 -24.60
CA GLU A 197 4.49 -2.24 -25.43
C GLU A 197 4.71 -3.04 -26.71
N ILE A 198 5.94 -3.48 -26.99
CA ILE A 198 6.26 -4.29 -28.17
C ILE A 198 5.53 -5.62 -28.08
N GLU A 199 4.62 -5.86 -29.02
CA GLU A 199 3.87 -7.11 -29.14
C GLU A 199 4.81 -8.24 -29.61
N LEU A 200 4.73 -9.40 -28.96
CA LEU A 200 5.47 -10.60 -29.34
C LEU A 200 4.62 -11.41 -30.32
N ILE A 201 4.83 -11.16 -31.60
CA ILE A 201 4.21 -11.88 -32.71
C ILE A 201 5.17 -12.90 -33.31
N ASP A 202 4.63 -13.84 -34.09
CA ASP A 202 5.43 -14.87 -34.73
C ASP A 202 6.43 -14.27 -35.72
N MET A 203 7.70 -14.65 -35.54
CA MET A 203 8.77 -14.23 -36.43
C MET A 203 8.74 -15.12 -37.67
N ARG A 204 8.15 -14.61 -38.76
CA ARG A 204 8.05 -15.29 -40.07
C ARG A 204 9.41 -15.46 -40.76
#